data_AF-A0AAV5DGC4-F1
#
_entry.id   AF-A0AAV5DGC4-F1
#
_cell.length_a   1.000
_cell.length_b   1.000
_cell.length_c   1.000
_cell.angle_alpha   90.00
_cell.angle_beta   90.00
_cell.angle_gamma   90.00
#
_symmetry.space_group_name_H-M   'P 1'
#
loop_
_entity.id
_entity.type
_entity.pdbx_description
1 polymer ?
#
loop_
_entity_poly.entity_id
_entity_poly.type
_entity_poly.pdbx_seq_one_letter_code
_entity_poly.pdbx_strand_id
1 'polypeptide(L)'
;MSALPLPPGVQDQLDSRRRGFHWTGTGKASGAQCLVAWERACQPKEAGGLGLKQLGTQNQCLLLKLPHRLHHPEGSSWASWARQNVCLATLGGDVQGTHWAASTTNDVLSDHYGVRR
;
A
#
# COMPACT_ATOMS: atom_id res chain seq x y z
N MET A 1 -0.31 6.65 -2.01
CA MET A 1 0.53 6.24 -0.86
C MET A 1 0.03 4.88 -0.42
N SER A 2 0.90 3.94 -0.06
CA SER A 2 0.46 2.65 0.49
C SER A 2 0.80 2.59 1.97
N ALA A 3 -0.13 2.15 2.80
CA ALA A 3 0.11 1.88 4.22
C ALA A 3 0.27 0.37 4.51
N LEU A 4 -0.18 -0.48 3.58
CA LEU A 4 -0.20 -1.94 3.73
C LEU A 4 0.44 -2.61 2.51
N PRO A 5 1.13 -3.75 2.69
CA PRO A 5 1.66 -4.49 1.57
C PRO A 5 0.53 -5.02 0.68
N LEU A 6 0.67 -4.83 -0.63
CA LEU A 6 -0.22 -5.44 -1.61
C LEU A 6 -0.09 -6.97 -1.55
N PRO A 7 -1.20 -7.73 -1.44
CA PRO A 7 -1.15 -9.18 -1.49
C PRO A 7 -0.55 -9.67 -2.82
N PRO A 8 0.29 -10.72 -2.84
CA PRO A 8 0.94 -11.20 -4.06
C PRO A 8 -0.05 -11.50 -5.20
N GLY A 9 -1.17 -12.18 -4.90
CA GLY A 9 -2.18 -12.49 -5.91
C GLY A 9 -2.84 -11.26 -6.56
N VAL A 10 -2.92 -10.13 -5.84
CA VAL A 10 -3.41 -8.86 -6.41
C VAL A 10 -2.37 -8.26 -7.33
N GLN A 11 -1.08 -8.35 -6.98
CA GLN A 11 0.02 -7.91 -7.84
C GLN A 11 0.03 -8.70 -9.15
N ASP A 12 -0.08 -10.02 -9.08
CA ASP A 12 -0.08 -10.90 -10.26
C ASP A 12 -1.27 -10.62 -11.20
N GLN A 13 -2.46 -10.41 -10.63
CA GLN A 13 -3.64 -10.03 -11.41
C GLN A 13 -3.46 -8.69 -12.12
N LEU A 14 -2.85 -7.72 -11.43
CA LEU A 14 -2.62 -6.40 -12.00
C LEU A 14 -1.56 -6.46 -13.11
N ASP A 15 -0.47 -7.21 -12.91
CA ASP A 15 0.55 -7.42 -13.93
C ASP A 15 0.04 -8.24 -15.12
N SER A 16 -0.85 -9.20 -14.90
CA SER A 16 -1.54 -9.91 -15.99
C SER A 16 -2.34 -8.95 -16.87
N ARG A 17 -3.12 -8.04 -16.26
CA ARG A 17 -3.91 -7.05 -17.01
C ARG A 17 -3.03 -6.02 -17.72
N ARG A 18 -1.93 -5.58 -17.08
CA ARG A 18 -0.95 -4.66 -17.68
C ARG A 18 -0.28 -5.28 -18.90
N ARG A 19 0.13 -6.56 -18.80
CA ARG A 19 0.67 -7.34 -19.91
C ARG A 19 -0.33 -7.47 -21.06
N GLY A 20 -1.58 -7.81 -20.72
CA GLY A 20 -2.69 -7.83 -21.68
C GLY A 20 -2.80 -6.52 -22.44
N PHE A 21 -2.97 -5.42 -21.71
CA PHE A 21 -3.15 -4.11 -22.31
C PHE A 21 -1.97 -3.72 -23.21
N HIS A 22 -0.74 -3.99 -22.75
CA HIS A 22 0.45 -3.58 -23.47
C HIS A 22 0.67 -4.35 -24.77
N TRP A 23 0.41 -5.66 -24.77
CA TRP A 23 0.73 -6.52 -25.92
C TRP A 23 -0.44 -6.76 -26.87
N THR A 24 -1.67 -6.82 -26.36
CA THR A 24 -2.84 -7.16 -27.16
C THR A 24 -3.88 -6.04 -27.22
N GLY A 25 -3.72 -4.97 -26.43
CA GLY A 25 -4.75 -3.95 -26.25
C GLY A 25 -5.99 -4.45 -25.52
N THR A 26 -5.97 -5.66 -24.95
CA THR A 26 -7.12 -6.28 -24.25
C THR A 26 -6.74 -6.71 -22.83
N GLY A 27 -7.69 -7.19 -22.04
CA GLY A 27 -7.43 -7.59 -20.65
C GLY A 27 -6.60 -8.88 -20.48
N LYS A 28 -6.26 -9.60 -21.56
CA LYS A 28 -5.56 -10.89 -21.54
C LYS A 28 -4.48 -10.93 -22.63
N ALA A 29 -3.33 -11.50 -22.31
CA ALA A 29 -2.28 -11.83 -23.29
C ALA A 29 -1.87 -13.30 -23.11
N SER A 30 -1.73 -14.02 -24.22
CA SER A 30 -1.03 -15.32 -24.23
C SER A 30 0.47 -15.11 -24.50
N GLY A 31 1.31 -16.08 -24.13
CA GLY A 31 2.77 -15.96 -24.30
C GLY A 31 3.22 -15.70 -25.74
N ALA A 32 2.49 -16.20 -26.74
CA ALA A 32 2.78 -15.96 -28.15
C ALA A 32 2.51 -14.52 -28.61
N GLN A 33 1.77 -13.74 -27.81
CA GLN A 33 1.44 -12.35 -28.11
C GLN A 33 2.43 -11.36 -27.47
N CYS A 34 3.29 -11.82 -26.56
CA CYS A 34 4.29 -10.98 -25.89
C CYS A 34 5.55 -10.86 -26.76
N LEU A 35 5.79 -9.68 -27.35
CA LEU A 35 6.98 -9.42 -28.17
C LEU A 35 8.28 -9.38 -27.34
N VAL A 36 8.16 -9.07 -26.05
CA VAL A 36 9.29 -8.99 -25.10
C VAL A 36 8.88 -9.61 -23.77
N ALA A 37 9.79 -10.35 -23.15
CA ALA A 37 9.60 -10.85 -21.78
C ALA A 37 9.28 -9.69 -20.82
N TRP A 38 8.32 -9.90 -19.91
CA TRP A 38 7.80 -8.83 -19.06
C TRP A 38 8.88 -8.22 -18.17
N GLU A 39 9.77 -9.06 -17.65
CA GLU A 39 10.90 -8.68 -16.81
C GLU A 39 11.84 -7.71 -17.55
N ARG A 40 12.02 -7.93 -18.86
CA ARG A 40 12.85 -7.10 -19.73
C ARG A 40 12.12 -5.81 -20.15
N ALA A 41 10.81 -5.86 -20.33
CA ALA A 41 10.00 -4.66 -20.52
C ALA A 41 10.05 -3.71 -19.31
N CYS A 42 10.18 -4.27 -18.10
CA CYS A 42 10.30 -3.48 -16.88
C CYS A 42 11.70 -2.90 -16.61
N GLN A 43 12.71 -3.26 -17.38
CA GLN A 43 14.03 -2.66 -17.25
C GLN A 43 14.02 -1.17 -17.66
N PRO A 44 14.93 -0.36 -17.11
CA PRO A 44 15.12 1.02 -17.54
C PRO A 44 15.44 1.10 -19.03
N LYS A 45 15.11 2.25 -19.66
CA LYS A 45 15.29 2.45 -21.10
C LYS A 45 16.76 2.40 -21.50
N GLU A 46 17.63 2.87 -20.61
CA GLU A 46 19.08 2.86 -20.74
C GLU A 46 19.65 1.43 -20.79
N ALA A 47 18.93 0.45 -20.22
CA ALA A 47 19.25 -0.97 -20.27
C ALA A 47 18.52 -1.71 -21.42
N GLY A 48 17.85 -0.99 -22.32
CA GLY A 48 17.11 -1.58 -23.44
C GLY A 48 15.72 -2.12 -23.10
N GLY A 49 15.18 -1.77 -21.92
CA GLY A 49 13.79 -2.03 -21.55
C GLY A 49 12.83 -0.92 -21.95
N LEU A 50 11.55 -1.06 -21.57
CA LEU A 50 10.51 -0.05 -21.83
C LEU A 50 10.33 0.94 -20.68
N GLY A 51 10.99 0.71 -19.54
CA GLY A 51 10.86 1.52 -18.33
C GLY A 51 9.54 1.29 -17.58
N LEU A 52 8.87 0.16 -17.79
CA LEU A 52 7.67 -0.18 -17.04
C LEU A 52 8.01 -0.46 -15.58
N LYS A 53 7.22 0.08 -14.64
CA LYS A 53 7.49 -0.10 -13.21
C LYS A 53 7.13 -1.51 -12.76
N GLN A 54 8.09 -2.20 -12.14
CA GLN A 54 7.82 -3.43 -11.40
C GLN A 54 6.93 -3.14 -10.20
N LEU A 55 5.79 -3.85 -10.10
CA LEU A 55 4.80 -3.61 -9.05
C LEU A 55 5.31 -3.91 -7.65
N GLY A 56 6.03 -5.03 -7.48
CA GLY A 56 6.62 -5.39 -6.20
C GLY A 56 7.54 -4.30 -5.68
N THR A 57 8.50 -3.86 -6.50
CA THR A 57 9.42 -2.77 -6.16
C THR A 57 8.69 -1.47 -5.89
N GLN A 58 7.72 -1.11 -6.75
CA GLN A 58 6.93 0.11 -6.56
C GLN A 58 6.15 0.09 -5.24
N ASN A 59 5.55 -1.04 -4.88
CA ASN A 59 4.84 -1.21 -3.62
C ASN A 59 5.77 -1.01 -2.43
N GLN A 60 6.97 -1.62 -2.44
CA GLN A 60 7.96 -1.42 -1.38
C GLN A 60 8.39 0.05 -1.27
N CYS A 61 8.66 0.72 -2.38
CA CYS A 61 8.97 2.15 -2.39
C CYS A 61 7.83 2.99 -1.81
N LEU A 62 6.57 2.65 -2.11
CA LEU A 62 5.41 3.37 -1.59
C LEU A 62 5.21 3.16 -0.08
N LEU A 63 5.54 1.98 0.44
CA LEU A 63 5.55 1.71 1.88
C LEU A 63 6.65 2.50 2.57
N LEU A 64 7.88 2.46 2.05
CA LEU A 64 9.03 3.20 2.59
C LEU A 64 8.84 4.72 2.56
N LYS A 65 8.02 5.23 1.65
CA LYS A 65 7.70 6.66 1.56
C LYS A 65 7.04 7.21 2.83
N LEU A 66 6.33 6.38 3.60
CA LEU A 66 5.69 6.80 4.84
C LEU A 66 6.71 6.99 5.98
N PRO A 67 7.53 5.98 6.36
CA PRO A 67 8.63 6.17 7.29
C PRO A 67 9.59 7.28 6.86
N HIS A 68 9.93 7.36 5.57
CA HIS A 68 10.80 8.41 5.07
C HIS A 68 10.28 9.82 5.39
N ARG A 69 8.98 10.07 5.17
CA ARG A 69 8.34 11.35 5.52
C ARG A 69 8.18 11.56 7.02
N LEU A 70 8.07 10.48 7.77
CA LEU A 70 8.09 10.55 9.23
C LEU A 70 9.47 11.02 9.71
N HIS A 71 10.57 10.55 9.10
CA HIS A 71 11.94 10.95 9.41
C HIS A 71 12.35 12.32 8.84
N HIS A 72 11.75 12.74 7.72
CA HIS A 72 11.99 14.03 7.07
C HIS A 72 10.66 14.81 6.95
N PRO A 73 10.20 15.44 8.04
CA PRO A 73 8.96 16.20 8.05
C PRO A 73 9.17 17.53 7.30
N GLU A 74 9.03 17.53 5.98
CA GLU A 74 9.03 18.73 5.13
C GLU A 74 7.73 19.55 5.31
N GLY A 75 7.40 19.92 6.55
CA GLY A 75 6.16 20.63 6.87
C GLY A 75 4.90 19.76 6.91
N SER A 76 5.04 18.43 6.97
CA SER A 76 3.89 17.53 7.08
C SER A 76 3.29 17.57 8.50
N SER A 77 2.07 18.11 8.63
CA SER A 77 1.34 18.15 9.91
C SER A 77 1.14 16.76 10.53
N TRP A 78 0.91 15.74 9.69
CA TRP A 78 0.83 14.34 10.15
C TRP A 78 2.14 13.86 10.78
N ALA A 79 3.28 14.13 10.14
CA ALA A 79 4.58 13.70 10.66
C ALA A 79 4.94 14.42 11.96
N SER A 80 4.62 15.72 12.07
CA SER A 80 4.78 16.50 13.30
C SER A 80 3.91 15.96 14.43
N TRP A 81 2.62 15.69 14.16
CA TRP A 81 1.71 15.10 15.13
C TRP A 81 2.19 13.71 15.58
N ALA A 82 2.56 12.84 14.64
CA ALA A 82 3.02 11.49 14.93
C ALA A 82 4.28 11.50 15.82
N ARG A 83 5.21 12.43 15.59
CA ARG A 83 6.40 12.60 16.45
C ARG A 83 6.10 13.08 17.86
N GLN A 84 5.03 13.84 18.04
CA GLN A 84 4.64 14.33 19.36
C GLN A 84 3.90 13.27 20.18
N ASN A 85 3.15 12.39 19.53
CA ASN A 85 2.24 11.45 20.18
C ASN A 85 2.72 9.99 20.15
N VAL A 86 3.70 9.66 19.31
CA VAL A 86 4.23 8.30 19.12
C VAL A 86 5.74 8.29 19.33
N CYS A 87 6.22 7.40 20.19
CA CYS A 87 7.64 7.11 20.29
C CYS A 87 8.10 6.39 19.02
N LEU A 88 8.94 7.04 18.21
CA LEU A 88 9.39 6.48 16.93
C LEU A 88 10.24 5.21 17.07
N ALA A 89 10.93 5.03 18.20
CA ALA A 89 11.82 3.89 18.43
C ALA A 89 11.06 2.60 18.77
N THR A 90 9.97 2.73 19.53
CA THR A 90 9.14 1.59 19.96
C THR A 90 7.84 1.48 19.17
N LEU A 91 7.52 2.49 18.33
CA LEU A 91 6.21 2.72 17.70
C LEU A 91 5.04 2.69 18.71
N GLY A 92 5.35 2.86 20.00
CA GLY A 92 4.38 2.90 21.09
C GLY A 92 3.98 4.34 21.38
N GLY A 93 2.69 4.57 21.56
CA GLY A 93 2.14 5.88 21.88
C GLY A 93 0.62 5.87 21.80
N ASP A 94 0.01 6.99 22.16
CA ASP A 94 -1.44 7.15 22.03
C ASP A 94 -1.79 7.44 20.57
N VAL A 95 -1.88 6.36 19.79
CA VAL A 95 -2.20 6.41 18.36
C VAL A 95 -3.70 6.61 18.12
N GLN A 96 -4.51 6.35 19.15
CA GLN A 96 -5.95 6.55 19.10
C GLN A 96 -6.30 7.95 19.62
N GLY A 97 -6.08 8.97 18.79
CA GLY A 97 -6.57 10.30 19.10
C GLY A 97 -8.07 10.29 19.48
N THR A 98 -8.52 11.29 20.23
CA THR A 98 -9.88 11.40 20.79
C THR A 98 -11.04 11.18 19.81
N HIS A 99 -10.81 11.31 18.50
CA HIS A 99 -11.80 11.02 17.46
C HIS A 99 -12.13 9.53 17.28
N TRP A 100 -11.23 8.61 17.62
CA TRP A 100 -11.50 7.16 17.59
C TRP A 100 -12.37 6.70 18.76
N ALA A 101 -12.33 7.42 19.88
CA ALA A 101 -13.11 7.10 21.07
C ALA A 101 -14.62 7.04 20.78
N ALA A 102 -15.11 7.90 19.88
CA ALA A 102 -16.51 7.90 19.44
C ALA A 102 -16.93 6.64 18.66
N SER A 103 -15.98 5.89 18.10
CA SER A 103 -16.24 4.64 17.37
C SER A 103 -16.28 3.41 18.29
N THR A 104 -15.62 3.50 19.45
CA THR A 104 -15.60 2.45 20.49
C THR A 104 -16.76 2.55 21.50
N THR A 105 -17.46 3.69 21.57
CA THR A 105 -18.61 3.85 22.50
C THR A 105 -19.90 3.14 22.05
N ASN A 106 -19.85 2.23 21.06
CA ASN A 106 -20.99 1.37 20.74
C ASN A 106 -20.99 0.02 21.48
N ASP A 107 -19.95 -0.28 22.27
CA ASP A 107 -19.94 -1.50 23.11
C ASP A 107 -20.64 -1.31 24.48
N VAL A 108 -21.18 -0.12 24.78
CA VAL A 108 -21.93 0.13 26.03
C VAL A 108 -23.41 -0.26 25.94
N LEU A 109 -23.88 -0.82 24.81
CA LEU A 109 -25.27 -1.28 24.64
C LEU A 109 -25.50 -2.79 24.90
N SER A 110 -24.47 -3.56 25.29
CA SER A 110 -24.67 -4.97 25.68
C SER A 110 -25.08 -5.18 27.15
N ASP A 111 -25.04 -4.16 28.01
CA ASP A 111 -25.44 -4.30 29.43
C ASP A 111 -26.95 -4.10 29.69
N HIS A 112 -27.74 -3.81 28.65
CA HIS A 112 -29.19 -3.55 28.80
C HIS A 112 -30.13 -4.66 28.28
N TYR A 113 -29.63 -5.72 27.66
CA TYR A 113 -30.45 -6.88 27.29
C TYR A 113 -30.09 -8.08 28.16
N GLY A 114 -30.78 -8.16 29.29
CA GLY A 114 -30.71 -9.29 30.20
C GLY A 114 -31.09 -10.61 29.51
N VAL A 115 -30.14 -11.53 29.46
CA VAL A 115 -30.40 -12.96 29.32
C VAL A 115 -29.98 -13.62 30.63
N ARG A 116 -30.96 -13.87 31.50
CA ARG A 116 -30.89 -14.93 32.52
C ARG A 116 -31.97 -15.95 32.18
N ARG A 117 -31.56 -17.22 32.31
CA ARG A 117 -32.29 -18.49 32.12
C ARG A 117 -33.81 -18.43 32.16
#